data_AF-A0A1W5T793-F1
#
_entry.id   AF-A0A1W5T793-F1
#
_cell.length_a   1.000
_cell.length_b   1.000
_cell.length_c   1.000
_cell.angle_alpha   90.00
_cell.angle_beta   90.00
_cell.angle_gamma   90.00
#
_symmetry.space_group_name_H-M   'P 1'
#
loop_
_entity.id
_entity.type
_entity.pdbx_description
1 polymer ?
#
loop_
_entity_poly.entity_id
_entity_poly.type
_entity_poly.pdbx_seq_one_letter_code
_entity_poly.pdbx_strand_id
1 'polypeptide(L)'
;MPHSSLHPSIPRPRGRGAQKAALFLLVACLVALWGLGEQPDHILQNLVLHLASLQLGLLLKGACSLAEELCHIHSRYQGSCWRAVRASLGCPIRGGALLLLSSYFYCSLPNSSAGY
;
A
#
# COMPACT_ATOMS: atom_id res chain seq x y z
N MET A 1 -0.37 -18.04 -25.23
CA MET A 1 -0.28 -19.46 -24.83
C MET A 1 -1.69 -20.04 -24.87
N PRO A 2 -2.05 -20.86 -25.87
CA PRO A 2 -3.36 -21.49 -25.90
C PRO A 2 -3.40 -22.56 -24.79
N HIS A 3 -4.37 -22.45 -23.88
CA HIS A 3 -4.48 -23.34 -22.74
C HIS A 3 -4.97 -24.73 -23.21
N SER A 4 -4.12 -25.75 -23.05
CA SER A 4 -4.50 -27.15 -23.26
C SER A 4 -5.53 -27.56 -22.20
N SER A 5 -6.76 -27.80 -22.62
CA SER A 5 -7.86 -28.25 -21.78
C SER A 5 -7.73 -29.75 -21.51
N LEU A 6 -6.83 -30.13 -20.61
CA LEU A 6 -6.61 -31.53 -20.21
C LEU A 6 -7.77 -32.10 -19.39
N HIS A 7 -8.28 -31.36 -18.39
CA HIS A 7 -9.39 -31.83 -17.57
C HIS A 7 -10.12 -30.65 -16.87
N PRO A 8 -11.47 -30.60 -16.88
CA PRO A 8 -12.24 -29.47 -16.36
C PRO A 8 -12.14 -29.26 -14.84
N SER A 9 -11.70 -30.24 -14.06
CA SER A 9 -11.48 -30.09 -12.61
C SER A 9 -10.11 -29.50 -12.24
N ILE A 10 -9.19 -29.33 -13.20
CA ILE A 10 -7.87 -28.73 -12.91
C ILE A 10 -8.07 -27.22 -12.71
N PRO A 11 -7.69 -26.67 -11.53
CA PRO A 11 -7.87 -25.25 -11.25
C PRO A 11 -7.02 -24.42 -12.20
N ARG A 12 -7.64 -23.38 -12.78
CA ARG A 12 -6.94 -22.44 -13.66
C ARG A 12 -6.01 -21.52 -12.85
N PRO A 13 -4.94 -21.01 -13.46
CA PRO A 13 -4.11 -19.98 -12.85
C PRO A 13 -4.96 -18.78 -12.39
N ARG A 14 -4.61 -18.19 -11.25
CA ARG A 14 -5.32 -17.02 -10.72
C ARG A 14 -5.24 -15.88 -11.72
N GLY A 15 -6.41 -15.43 -12.19
CA GLY A 15 -6.55 -14.28 -13.07
C GLY A 15 -6.64 -12.95 -12.32
N ARG A 16 -6.82 -11.85 -13.06
CA ARG A 16 -6.98 -10.49 -12.51
C ARG A 16 -8.42 -10.13 -12.07
N GLY A 17 -9.28 -11.13 -11.88
CA GLY A 17 -10.70 -10.93 -11.58
C GLY A 17 -10.95 -10.09 -10.33
N ALA A 18 -10.24 -10.40 -9.24
CA ALA A 18 -10.36 -9.69 -7.97
C ALA A 18 -9.99 -8.21 -8.08
N GLN A 19 -8.89 -7.89 -8.80
CA GLN A 19 -8.45 -6.50 -8.98
C GLN A 19 -9.48 -5.66 -9.74
N LYS A 20 -10.08 -6.21 -10.80
CA LYS A 20 -11.11 -5.52 -11.58
C LYS A 20 -12.37 -5.28 -10.74
N ALA A 21 -12.85 -6.32 -10.05
CA ALA A 21 -14.04 -6.21 -9.20
C ALA A 21 -13.86 -5.20 -8.07
N ALA A 22 -12.71 -5.25 -7.37
CA ALA A 22 -12.39 -4.28 -6.32
C ALA A 22 -12.34 -2.85 -6.85
N LEU A 23 -11.78 -2.62 -8.03
CA LEU A 23 -11.73 -1.29 -8.65
C LEU A 23 -13.12 -0.78 -9.01
N PHE A 24 -13.97 -1.62 -9.61
CA PHE A 24 -15.36 -1.25 -9.89
C PHE A 24 -16.13 -0.88 -8.63
N LEU A 25 -15.98 -1.68 -7.55
CA LEU A 25 -16.63 -1.41 -6.27
C LEU A 25 -16.16 -0.09 -5.65
N LEU A 26 -14.84 0.16 -5.63
CA LEU A 26 -14.27 1.40 -5.09
C LEU A 26 -14.78 2.64 -5.84
N VAL A 27 -14.82 2.59 -7.17
CA VAL A 27 -15.34 3.70 -8.00
C VAL A 27 -16.83 3.92 -7.73
N ALA A 28 -17.62 2.85 -7.69
CA ALA A 28 -19.05 2.96 -7.41
C ALA A 28 -19.33 3.57 -6.03
N CYS A 29 -18.59 3.16 -5.00
CA CYS A 29 -18.68 3.76 -3.65
C CYS A 29 -18.29 5.23 -3.66
N LEU A 30 -17.24 5.62 -4.39
CA LEU A 30 -16.80 7.01 -4.46
C LEU A 30 -17.86 7.90 -5.14
N VAL A 31 -18.47 7.43 -6.23
CA VAL A 31 -19.57 8.14 -6.92
C VAL A 31 -20.79 8.29 -5.99
N ALA A 32 -21.13 7.24 -5.23
CA ALA A 32 -22.22 7.30 -4.26
C ALA A 32 -21.95 8.33 -3.15
N LEU A 33 -20.72 8.35 -2.60
CA LEU A 33 -20.32 9.34 -1.59
C LEU A 33 -20.36 10.77 -2.14
N TRP A 34 -19.92 10.95 -3.39
CA TRP A 34 -20.01 12.26 -4.06
C TRP A 34 -21.46 12.73 -4.25
N GLY A 35 -22.36 11.81 -4.61
CA GLY A 35 -23.79 12.11 -4.76
C GLY A 35 -24.50 12.45 -3.44
N LEU A 36 -23.96 12.01 -2.30
CA LEU A 36 -24.51 12.30 -0.96
C LEU A 36 -24.12 13.68 -0.41
N GLY A 37 -23.22 14.42 -1.08
CA GLY A 37 -22.88 15.79 -0.72
C GLY A 37 -21.90 15.93 0.45
N GLU A 38 -21.20 14.87 0.85
CA GLU A 38 -20.15 14.93 1.86
C GLU A 38 -18.99 15.84 1.41
N GLN A 39 -18.45 16.64 2.33
CA GLN A 39 -17.35 17.56 2.01
C GLN A 39 -16.06 16.76 1.70
N PRO A 40 -15.51 16.88 0.47
CA PRO A 40 -14.42 16.02 0.00
C PRO A 40 -13.12 16.20 0.78
N ASP A 41 -12.94 17.37 1.41
CA ASP A 41 -11.71 17.72 2.13
C ASP A 41 -11.47 16.81 3.35
N HIS A 42 -12.52 16.54 4.14
CA HIS A 42 -12.42 15.68 5.33
C HIS A 42 -12.24 14.21 4.98
N ILE A 43 -12.92 13.74 3.92
CA ILE A 43 -12.73 12.38 3.40
C ILE A 43 -11.30 12.19 2.90
N LEU A 44 -10.76 13.19 2.19
CA LEU A 44 -9.40 13.15 1.67
C LEU A 44 -8.36 13.17 2.80
N GLN A 45 -8.54 14.02 3.83
CA GLN A 45 -7.67 14.02 5.01
C GLN A 45 -7.67 12.67 5.72
N ASN A 46 -8.85 12.09 6.00
CA ASN A 46 -8.96 10.78 6.64
C ASN A 46 -8.33 9.68 5.78
N LEU A 47 -8.54 9.71 4.46
CA LEU A 47 -7.93 8.75 3.55
C LEU A 47 -6.40 8.87 3.55
N VAL A 48 -5.86 10.09 3.53
CA VAL A 48 -4.42 10.34 3.58
C VAL A 48 -3.81 9.83 4.90
N LEU A 49 -4.44 10.11 6.04
CA LEU A 49 -3.99 9.61 7.34
C LEU A 49 -4.07 8.08 7.42
N HIS A 50 -5.13 7.49 6.89
CA HIS A 50 -5.27 6.04 6.82
C HIS A 50 -4.18 5.41 5.94
N LEU A 51 -3.92 5.97 4.76
CA LEU A 51 -2.83 5.51 3.90
C LEU A 51 -1.46 5.68 4.56
N ALA A 52 -1.23 6.79 5.26
CA ALA A 52 0.01 7.04 6.00
C ALA A 52 0.23 5.99 7.09
N SER A 53 -0.77 5.74 7.93
CA SER A 53 -0.71 4.72 8.99
C SER A 53 -0.50 3.31 8.43
N LEU A 54 -1.13 2.98 7.30
CA LEU A 54 -0.92 1.70 6.62
C LEU A 54 0.52 1.56 6.12
N GLN A 55 1.07 2.59 5.47
CA GLN A 55 2.46 2.59 5.01
C GLN A 55 3.44 2.51 6.18
N LEU A 56 3.17 3.22 7.27
CA LEU A 56 3.97 3.17 8.49
C LEU A 56 3.96 1.76 9.09
N GLY A 57 2.79 1.12 9.20
CA GLY A 57 2.68 -0.25 9.69
C GLY A 57 3.45 -1.28 8.84
N LEU A 58 3.42 -1.13 7.51
CA LEU A 58 4.20 -1.96 6.60
C LEU A 58 5.71 -1.75 6.77
N LEU A 59 6.14 -0.50 6.98
CA LEU A 59 7.55 -0.17 7.25
C LEU A 59 8.01 -0.71 8.60
N LEU A 60 7.20 -0.59 9.66
CA LEU A 60 7.51 -1.20 10.95
C LEU A 60 7.63 -2.71 10.84
N LYS A 61 6.69 -3.37 10.15
CA LYS A 61 6.77 -4.81 9.91
C LYS A 61 8.03 -5.20 9.14
N GLY A 62 8.39 -4.42 8.12
CA GLY A 62 9.63 -4.57 7.37
C GLY A 62 10.88 -4.38 8.26
N ALA A 63 10.86 -3.41 9.16
CA ALA A 63 11.94 -3.16 10.11
C ALA A 63 12.09 -4.30 11.14
N CYS A 64 10.99 -4.83 11.67
CA CYS A 64 11.01 -6.00 12.54
C CYS A 64 11.56 -7.24 11.80
N SER A 65 11.13 -7.45 10.56
CA SER A 65 11.64 -8.56 9.73
C SER A 65 13.12 -8.38 9.41
N LEU A 66 13.54 -7.13 9.13
CA LEU A 66 14.94 -6.80 8.90
C LEU A 66 15.79 -7.10 10.14
N ALA A 67 15.31 -6.76 11.35
CA ALA A 67 16.04 -7.03 12.58
C ALA A 67 16.41 -8.51 12.73
N GLU A 68 15.50 -9.41 12.36
CA GLU A 68 15.75 -10.85 12.32
C GLU A 68 16.74 -11.22 11.19
N GLU A 69 16.56 -10.66 9.99
CA GLU A 69 17.44 -10.93 8.84
C GLU A 69 18.87 -10.38 9.01
N LEU A 70 19.09 -9.38 9.88
CA LEU A 70 20.43 -8.84 10.18
C LEU A 70 21.35 -9.93 10.78
N CYS A 71 20.81 -10.83 11.60
CA CYS A 71 21.54 -11.97 12.16
C CYS A 71 22.03 -12.95 11.07
N HIS A 72 21.41 -12.90 9.89
CA HIS A 72 21.70 -13.79 8.76
C HIS A 72 22.41 -13.06 7.58
N ILE A 73 22.96 -11.86 7.81
CA ILE A 73 23.66 -11.09 6.76
C ILE A 73 24.78 -11.90 6.09
N HIS A 74 25.60 -12.59 6.87
CA HIS A 74 26.76 -13.29 6.32
C HIS A 74 26.37 -14.57 5.58
N SER A 75 25.40 -15.32 6.10
CA SER A 75 24.98 -16.61 5.53
C SER A 75 24.04 -16.46 4.33
N ARG A 76 23.10 -15.50 4.36
CA ARG A 76 22.05 -15.34 3.33
C ARG A 76 22.34 -14.21 2.35
N TYR A 77 22.99 -13.13 2.80
CA TYR A 77 23.19 -11.93 1.98
C TYR A 77 24.66 -11.67 1.60
N GLN A 78 25.55 -12.63 1.84
CA GLN A 78 26.99 -12.55 1.52
C GLN A 78 27.65 -11.31 2.15
N GLY A 79 27.25 -10.95 3.37
CA GLY A 79 27.79 -9.77 4.06
C GLY A 79 27.14 -8.44 3.64
N SER A 80 26.24 -8.41 2.66
CA SER A 80 25.67 -7.18 2.13
C SER A 80 24.43 -6.71 2.89
N CYS A 81 24.60 -5.69 3.74
CA CYS A 81 23.51 -5.05 4.47
C CYS A 81 22.45 -4.46 3.52
N TRP A 82 22.85 -3.81 2.42
CA TRP A 82 21.91 -3.23 1.46
C TRP A 82 21.01 -4.28 0.79
N ARG A 83 21.54 -5.49 0.51
CA ARG A 83 20.71 -6.59 -0.02
C ARG A 83 19.69 -7.07 1.00
N ALA A 84 20.06 -7.16 2.28
CA ALA A 84 19.15 -7.53 3.36
C ALA A 84 18.01 -6.52 3.49
N VAL A 85 18.33 -5.22 3.51
CA VAL A 85 17.35 -4.12 3.53
C VAL A 85 16.41 -4.18 2.33
N ARG A 86 16.94 -4.37 1.12
CA ARG A 86 16.12 -4.44 -0.10
C ARG A 86 15.22 -5.68 -0.13
N ALA A 87 15.67 -6.81 0.43
CA ALA A 87 14.89 -8.03 0.50
C ALA A 87 13.76 -7.95 1.54
N SER A 88 14.01 -7.35 2.70
CA SER A 88 13.04 -7.24 3.80
C SER A 88 12.00 -6.14 3.59
N LEU A 89 12.40 -4.99 3.02
CA LEU A 89 11.52 -3.84 2.77
C LEU A 89 11.00 -3.78 1.33
N GLY A 90 11.45 -4.66 0.44
CA GLY A 90 11.07 -4.70 -0.97
C GLY A 90 11.52 -3.45 -1.73
N CYS A 91 10.58 -2.53 -1.99
CA CYS A 91 10.87 -1.24 -2.64
C CYS A 91 10.70 -0.10 -1.62
N PRO A 92 11.71 0.15 -0.76
CA PRO A 92 11.62 1.15 0.30
C PRO A 92 11.37 2.57 -0.24
N ILE A 93 11.81 2.85 -1.48
CA ILE A 93 11.59 4.12 -2.17
C ILE A 93 10.10 4.41 -2.35
N ARG A 94 9.30 3.39 -2.70
CA ARG A 94 7.85 3.57 -2.89
C ARG A 94 7.14 3.86 -1.57
N GLY A 95 7.51 3.16 -0.50
CA GLY A 95 6.97 3.40 0.84
C GLY A 95 7.32 4.79 1.37
N GLY A 96 8.60 5.19 1.23
CA GLY A 96 9.07 6.52 1.63
C GLY A 96 8.43 7.65 0.83
N ALA A 97 8.28 7.50 -0.49
CA ALA A 97 7.59 8.49 -1.31
C ALA A 97 6.10 8.64 -0.92
N LEU A 98 5.42 7.55 -0.61
CA LEU A 98 4.03 7.59 -0.14
C LEU A 98 3.90 8.27 1.22
N LEU A 99 4.83 8.02 2.15
CA LEU A 99 4.87 8.72 3.43
C LEU A 99 5.11 10.22 3.25
N LEU A 100 6.08 10.62 2.43
CA LEU A 100 6.37 12.03 2.14
C LEU A 100 5.16 12.73 1.52
N LEU A 101 4.53 12.07 0.55
CA LEU A 101 3.32 12.57 -0.09
C LEU A 101 2.20 12.74 0.94
N SER A 102 2.00 11.77 1.82
CA SER A 102 0.98 11.85 2.88
C SER A 102 1.26 12.97 3.88
N SER A 103 2.52 13.17 4.26
CA SER A 103 2.93 14.27 5.15
C SER A 103 2.75 15.63 4.47
N TYR A 104 3.05 15.72 3.17
CA TYR A 104 2.85 16.93 2.39
C TYR A 104 1.38 17.31 2.33
N PHE A 105 0.50 16.35 2.03
CA PHE A 105 -0.94 16.58 2.01
C PHE A 105 -1.48 16.96 3.39
N TYR A 106 -1.02 16.31 4.46
CA TYR A 106 -1.41 16.66 5.82
C TYR A 106 -1.04 18.11 6.18
N CYS A 107 0.17 18.57 5.84
CA CYS A 107 0.62 19.93 6.14
C CYS A 107 0.02 21.00 5.20
N SER A 108 -0.32 20.62 3.97
CA SER A 108 -0.79 21.55 2.93
C SER A 108 -2.31 21.69 2.87
N LEU A 109 -3.05 20.75 3.46
CA LEU A 109 -4.50 20.86 3.60
C LEU A 109 -4.79 21.86 4.74
N PRO A 110 -5.50 22.97 4.48
CA PRO A 110 -5.81 23.95 5.51
C PRO A 110 -6.63 23.29 6.61
N ASN A 111 -6.18 23.42 7.86
CA ASN A 111 -7.03 23.18 9.01
C ASN A 111 -8.10 24.27 9.00
N SER A 112 -9.30 23.96 8.51
CA SER A 112 -10.47 24.84 8.61
C SER A 112 -10.95 25.08 10.06
N SER A 113 -10.12 24.77 11.06
CA SER A 113 -10.39 24.89 12.49
C SER A 113 -9.58 26.01 13.17
N ALA A 114 -9.19 27.05 12.43
CA ALA A 114 -8.60 28.27 12.99
C ALA A 114 -9.43 29.47 12.57
N GLY A 115 -10.62 29.59 13.16
CA GLY A 115 -11.54 30.70 12.95
C GLY A 115 -12.47 30.85 14.16
N TYR A 116 -11.92 31.41 15.24
CA TYR A 116 -12.67 32.11 16.29
C TYR A 116 -11.86 33.34 16.70
#